data_AF-A0A4Q6BND7-F1
#
_entry.id   AF-A0A4Q6BND7-F1
#
_cell.length_a   1.000
_cell.length_b   1.000
_cell.length_c   1.000
_cell.angle_alpha   90.00
_cell.angle_beta   90.00
_cell.angle_gamma   90.00
#
_symmetry.space_group_name_H-M   'P 1'
#
loop_
_entity.id
_entity.type
_entity.pdbx_description
1 polymer ?
#
loop_
_entity_poly.entity_id
_entity_poly.type
_entity_poly.pdbx_seq_one_letter_code
_entity_poly.pdbx_strand_id
1 'polypeptide(L)'
;MRNQTFRSYFAYAILALAIASGCTKKKEEKNEVDPNAYLQVSDVQHKKFYFSRGAEDASSDNLIGAVPGFSQDFGVVEARVTESELQFIQVFVPNGRTATNQVIASYKITDHFDIQNDTNDFGEKTHKIVEDRKRPWDQRKYMRVDWATPTNNLSGFASSMVGVKGLEENTVLLETAKIEPGHISFLVETSVLGSRVTYRTHLTAAKPSDYKPIAYSLKDFEKFGYFYTQQNFEDMEKGLRDDGIKRFAETFNVCEASGAGSCATNKITWVLSKDFPEFYKDETKRAIAEWNKVFQEALGRTDTVVDLDTTVQADISDSRRNVINMFMHEVSFKGLLGVAQGIKDPETGEVIS
;
A
#
# COMPACT_ATOMS: atom_id res chain seq x y z
N MET A 1 -88.56 -6.80 -29.70
CA MET A 1 -88.27 -6.21 -28.38
C MET A 1 -86.76 -6.07 -28.30
N ARG A 2 -86.26 -4.83 -28.18
CA ARG A 2 -84.95 -4.38 -28.70
C ARG A 2 -84.02 -3.96 -27.56
N ASN A 3 -82.77 -4.43 -27.65
CA ASN A 3 -81.65 -4.30 -26.72
C ASN A 3 -81.27 -2.85 -26.33
N GLN A 4 -81.14 -2.58 -25.02
CA GLN A 4 -80.46 -1.40 -24.46
C GLN A 4 -79.75 -1.74 -23.14
N THR A 5 -78.65 -2.50 -23.18
CA THR A 5 -77.75 -2.68 -22.01
C THR A 5 -76.30 -2.89 -22.47
N PHE A 6 -75.72 -1.96 -23.23
CA PHE A 6 -74.33 -2.11 -23.71
C PHE A 6 -73.51 -0.81 -23.78
N ARG A 7 -73.81 0.21 -22.98
CA ARG A 7 -73.07 1.50 -23.05
C ARG A 7 -72.46 2.05 -21.76
N SER A 8 -72.59 1.42 -20.58
CA SER A 8 -72.09 2.03 -19.33
C SER A 8 -70.84 1.42 -18.69
N TYR A 9 -70.29 0.31 -19.20
CA TYR A 9 -69.10 -0.31 -18.60
C TYR A 9 -67.77 -0.02 -19.33
N PHE A 10 -67.81 0.58 -20.52
CA PHE A 10 -66.60 0.87 -21.29
C PHE A 10 -65.92 2.20 -20.92
N ALA A 11 -66.66 3.14 -20.31
CA ALA A 11 -66.11 4.46 -19.94
C ALA A 11 -65.29 4.43 -18.64
N TYR A 12 -65.61 3.54 -17.69
CA TYR A 12 -64.84 3.41 -16.44
C TYR A 12 -63.59 2.53 -16.58
N ALA A 13 -63.56 1.62 -17.55
CA ALA A 13 -62.40 0.77 -17.80
C ALA A 13 -61.23 1.54 -18.46
N ILE A 14 -61.50 2.62 -19.19
CA ILE A 14 -60.45 3.41 -19.86
C ILE A 14 -59.82 4.46 -18.91
N LEU A 15 -60.55 4.93 -17.90
CA LEU A 15 -60.00 5.90 -16.94
C LEU A 15 -59.16 5.25 -15.82
N ALA A 16 -59.40 3.97 -15.51
CA ALA A 16 -58.61 3.22 -14.52
C ALA A 16 -57.25 2.71 -15.06
N LEU A 17 -57.07 2.65 -16.38
CA LEU A 17 -55.85 2.16 -17.03
C LEU A 17 -54.81 3.25 -17.30
N ALA A 18 -55.12 4.53 -17.07
CA ALA A 18 -54.19 5.64 -17.23
C ALA A 18 -53.33 5.94 -15.98
N ILE A 19 -53.59 5.27 -14.85
CA ILE A 19 -52.85 5.49 -13.59
C ILE A 19 -51.68 4.49 -13.42
N ALA A 20 -51.62 3.43 -14.24
CA ALA A 20 -50.63 2.36 -14.10
C ALA A 20 -49.42 2.46 -15.06
N SER A 21 -49.34 3.48 -15.91
CA SER A 21 -48.21 3.69 -16.85
C SER A 21 -47.24 4.79 -16.43
N GLY A 22 -47.35 5.30 -15.20
CA GLY A 22 -46.38 6.20 -14.58
C GLY A 22 -45.11 5.48 -14.11
N CYS A 23 -44.52 4.59 -14.93
CA CYS A 23 -43.14 4.16 -14.74
C CYS A 23 -42.23 5.36 -15.05
N THR A 24 -42.13 6.29 -14.09
CA THR A 24 -41.09 7.31 -14.10
C THR A 24 -39.78 6.56 -14.01
N LYS A 25 -39.08 6.41 -15.15
CA LYS A 25 -37.72 5.86 -15.17
C LYS A 25 -36.93 6.59 -14.09
N LYS A 26 -36.39 5.85 -13.11
CA LYS A 26 -35.49 6.42 -12.09
C LYS A 26 -34.42 7.19 -12.84
N LYS A 27 -34.37 8.51 -12.67
CA LYS A 27 -33.34 9.34 -13.33
C LYS A 27 -31.99 8.81 -12.86
N GLU A 28 -31.12 8.54 -13.82
CA GLU A 28 -29.75 8.11 -13.54
C GLU A 28 -29.06 9.19 -12.70
N GLU A 29 -28.31 8.74 -11.69
CA GLU A 29 -27.58 9.66 -10.82
C GLU A 29 -26.46 10.31 -11.62
N LYS A 30 -26.40 11.64 -11.59
CA LYS A 30 -25.34 12.41 -12.21
C LYS A 30 -24.28 12.69 -11.15
N ASN A 31 -23.22 11.90 -11.15
CA ASN A 31 -22.10 12.13 -10.24
C ASN A 31 -21.15 13.18 -10.81
N GLU A 32 -21.04 14.32 -10.13
CA GLU A 32 -20.07 15.37 -10.48
C GLU A 32 -18.77 15.28 -9.65
N VAL A 33 -18.67 14.30 -8.75
CA VAL A 33 -17.48 14.03 -7.93
C VAL A 33 -16.61 12.99 -8.61
N ASP A 34 -15.35 13.31 -8.86
CA ASP A 34 -14.36 12.35 -9.36
C ASP A 34 -14.08 11.28 -8.28
N PRO A 35 -14.45 10.00 -8.51
CA PRO A 35 -14.29 8.94 -7.51
C PRO A 35 -12.83 8.60 -7.21
N ASN A 36 -11.88 8.95 -8.08
CA ASN A 36 -10.47 8.64 -7.91
C ASN A 36 -9.68 9.78 -7.25
N ALA A 37 -10.34 10.90 -6.93
CA ALA A 37 -9.69 12.11 -6.47
C ALA A 37 -9.87 12.39 -4.97
N TYR A 38 -10.24 11.39 -4.14
CA TYR A 38 -10.42 11.62 -2.70
C TYR A 38 -10.22 10.38 -1.83
N LEU A 39 -9.96 10.64 -0.55
CA LEU A 39 -9.78 9.63 0.49
C LEU A 39 -10.91 9.73 1.51
N GLN A 40 -11.42 8.60 2.01
CA GLN A 40 -12.30 8.59 3.16
C GLN A 40 -11.47 8.68 4.44
N VAL A 41 -11.80 9.63 5.33
CA VAL A 41 -11.02 9.90 6.56
C VAL A 41 -10.94 8.66 7.46
N SER A 42 -12.02 7.88 7.56
CA SER A 42 -12.06 6.65 8.37
C SER A 42 -11.09 5.56 7.92
N ASP A 43 -10.66 5.61 6.66
CA ASP A 43 -9.82 4.57 6.07
C ASP A 43 -8.34 4.80 6.41
N VAL A 44 -8.01 5.99 6.93
CA VAL A 44 -6.65 6.35 7.35
C VAL A 44 -6.52 6.82 8.78
N GLN A 45 -7.50 7.55 9.33
CA GLN A 45 -7.36 8.16 10.66
C GLN A 45 -7.07 7.11 11.74
N HIS A 46 -5.95 7.27 12.45
CA HIS A 46 -5.45 6.35 13.48
C HIS A 46 -5.20 4.91 12.99
N LYS A 47 -5.12 4.71 11.67
CA LYS A 47 -4.75 3.42 11.08
C LYS A 47 -3.24 3.32 10.96
N LYS A 48 -2.74 2.11 11.17
CA LYS A 48 -1.33 1.77 11.01
C LYS A 48 -1.07 1.28 9.59
N PHE A 49 0.04 1.72 9.02
CA PHE A 49 0.51 1.31 7.69
C PHE A 49 1.98 0.94 7.76
N TYR A 50 2.38 -0.07 6.99
CA TYR A 50 3.75 -0.20 6.55
C TYR A 50 4.01 0.86 5.48
N PHE A 51 5.00 1.72 5.74
CA PHE A 51 5.40 2.78 4.82
C PHE A 51 6.67 2.36 4.09
N SER A 52 6.58 2.21 2.78
CA SER A 52 7.76 1.96 1.94
C SER A 52 7.81 2.91 0.75
N ARG A 53 9.02 3.16 0.27
CA ARG A 53 9.25 3.96 -0.95
C ARG A 53 10.32 3.29 -1.79
N GLY A 54 9.98 2.93 -3.03
CA GLY A 54 10.89 2.27 -3.97
C GLY A 54 11.20 3.11 -5.19
N ALA A 55 12.43 2.99 -5.70
CA ALA A 55 12.81 3.51 -6.99
C ALA A 55 12.19 2.63 -8.09
N GLU A 56 11.34 3.22 -8.92
CA GLU A 56 10.78 2.57 -10.11
C GLU A 56 11.68 2.79 -11.33
N ASP A 57 12.32 3.96 -11.41
CA ASP A 57 13.18 4.34 -12.51
C ASP A 57 14.21 5.40 -12.04
N ALA A 58 15.36 5.46 -12.72
CA ALA A 58 16.41 6.44 -12.47
C ALA A 58 17.22 6.67 -13.75
N SER A 59 17.74 7.89 -13.95
CA SER A 59 18.65 8.14 -15.08
C SER A 59 19.91 7.26 -14.99
N SER A 60 20.45 6.80 -16.13
CA SER A 60 21.65 5.93 -16.16
C SER A 60 22.89 6.57 -15.54
N ASP A 61 22.95 7.88 -15.65
CA ASP A 61 24.02 8.74 -15.18
C ASP A 61 23.75 9.32 -13.78
N ASN A 62 22.72 8.83 -13.08
CA ASN A 62 22.33 9.39 -11.80
C ASN A 62 23.50 9.36 -10.81
N LEU A 63 23.83 10.53 -10.26
CA LEU A 63 24.97 10.73 -9.35
C LEU A 63 24.69 10.18 -7.95
N ILE A 64 23.41 9.92 -7.66
CA ILE A 64 22.95 9.49 -6.34
C ILE A 64 22.89 7.98 -6.20
N GLY A 65 23.31 7.21 -7.21
CA GLY A 65 23.30 5.74 -7.19
C GLY A 65 21.94 5.10 -6.92
N ALA A 66 20.83 5.76 -7.28
CA ALA A 66 19.51 5.19 -7.26
C ALA A 66 19.45 3.98 -8.20
N VAL A 67 18.94 2.86 -7.67
CA VAL A 67 18.82 1.60 -8.41
C VAL A 67 17.35 1.21 -8.44
N PRO A 68 16.73 1.10 -9.63
CA PRO A 68 15.35 0.61 -9.75
C PRO A 68 15.17 -0.73 -9.04
N GLY A 69 14.09 -0.84 -8.27
CA GLY A 69 13.78 -2.00 -7.42
C GLY A 69 14.36 -1.92 -6.02
N PHE A 70 15.25 -0.97 -5.75
CA PHE A 70 15.61 -0.66 -4.38
C PHE A 70 14.55 0.23 -3.74
N SER A 71 14.12 -0.18 -2.56
CA SER A 71 13.14 0.46 -1.70
C SER A 71 13.68 0.61 -0.29
N GLN A 72 13.20 1.65 0.37
CA GLN A 72 13.40 1.88 1.78
C GLN A 72 12.11 1.55 2.51
N ASP A 73 12.25 0.75 3.56
CA ASP A 73 11.22 0.53 4.56
C ASP A 73 11.37 1.59 5.66
N PHE A 74 10.33 2.40 5.86
CA PHE A 74 10.27 3.39 6.93
C PHE A 74 9.61 2.85 8.20
N GLY A 75 9.22 1.58 8.20
CA GLY A 75 8.58 0.89 9.30
C GLY A 75 7.08 1.11 9.35
N VAL A 76 6.54 0.96 10.56
CA VAL A 76 5.11 1.15 10.81
C VAL A 76 4.86 2.61 11.18
N VAL A 77 3.91 3.22 10.48
CA VAL A 77 3.41 4.57 10.74
C VAL A 77 1.95 4.54 11.15
N GLU A 78 1.54 5.48 11.99
CA GLU A 78 0.14 5.81 12.23
C GLU A 78 -0.23 7.08 11.45
N ALA A 79 -1.33 7.03 10.71
CA ALA A 79 -1.85 8.19 10.01
C ALA A 79 -2.69 9.09 10.92
N ARG A 80 -2.46 10.40 10.81
CA ARG A 80 -3.18 11.45 11.53
C ARG A 80 -3.62 12.53 10.54
N VAL A 81 -4.93 12.74 10.48
CA VAL A 81 -5.58 13.79 9.72
C VAL A 81 -5.72 15.03 10.60
N THR A 82 -5.30 16.16 10.07
CA THR A 82 -5.51 17.50 10.63
C THR A 82 -6.36 18.31 9.65
N GLU A 83 -6.59 19.60 9.92
CA GLU A 83 -7.31 20.49 8.99
C GLU A 83 -6.55 20.71 7.67
N SER A 84 -5.22 20.67 7.70
CA SER A 84 -4.38 21.07 6.57
C SER A 84 -3.40 19.99 6.10
N GLU A 85 -3.24 18.91 6.86
CA GLU A 85 -2.22 17.88 6.61
C GLU A 85 -2.68 16.48 6.97
N LEU A 86 -2.31 15.51 6.13
CA LEU A 86 -2.29 14.08 6.43
C LEU A 86 -0.86 13.70 6.82
N GLN A 87 -0.66 13.44 8.11
CA GLN A 87 0.64 13.10 8.70
C GLN A 87 0.78 11.60 8.89
N PHE A 88 1.96 11.07 8.65
CA PHE A 88 2.36 9.70 8.96
C PHE A 88 3.43 9.75 10.04
N ILE A 89 3.04 9.38 11.25
CA ILE A 89 3.91 9.41 12.43
C ILE A 89 4.48 8.02 12.64
N GLN A 90 5.80 7.95 12.73
CA GLN A 90 6.47 6.70 13.00
C GLN A 90 6.08 6.18 14.39
N VAL A 91 5.56 4.96 14.44
CA VAL A 91 5.29 4.25 15.69
C VAL A 91 6.32 3.15 15.93
N PHE A 92 7.00 2.70 14.87
CA PHE A 92 8.08 1.73 14.95
C PHE A 92 9.14 1.96 13.85
N VAL A 93 10.43 1.86 14.20
CA VAL A 93 11.56 1.91 13.25
C VAL A 93 12.32 0.58 13.26
N PRO A 94 12.45 -0.13 12.13
CA PRO A 94 13.36 -1.27 12.01
C PRO A 94 14.79 -0.86 12.41
N ASN A 95 15.43 -1.60 13.32
CA ASN A 95 16.80 -1.35 13.78
C ASN A 95 17.04 0.00 14.50
N GLY A 96 15.98 0.79 14.73
CA GLY A 96 16.04 2.11 15.37
C GLY A 96 15.74 2.07 16.86
N ARG A 97 15.72 3.27 17.48
CA ARG A 97 15.31 3.44 18.88
C ARG A 97 13.80 3.32 18.98
N THR A 98 13.28 2.57 19.95
CA THR A 98 11.84 2.56 20.24
C THR A 98 11.43 3.95 20.75
N ALA A 99 10.36 4.49 20.16
CA ALA A 99 9.77 5.82 20.41
C ALA A 99 10.57 7.04 19.89
N THR A 100 10.46 7.29 18.59
CA THR A 100 10.44 8.66 18.07
C THR A 100 9.09 8.88 17.40
N ASN A 101 8.19 9.67 18.00
CA ASN A 101 6.95 10.16 17.37
C ASN A 101 7.27 11.16 16.26
N GLN A 102 8.16 10.80 15.35
CA GLN A 102 8.61 11.63 14.26
C GLN A 102 7.57 11.56 13.15
N VAL A 103 7.14 12.73 12.68
CA VAL A 103 6.38 12.83 11.43
C VAL A 103 7.36 12.53 10.30
N ILE A 104 7.27 11.34 9.71
CA ILE A 104 8.17 10.94 8.62
C ILE A 104 7.66 11.41 7.26
N ALA A 105 6.34 11.57 7.12
CA ALA A 105 5.69 12.14 5.95
C ALA A 105 4.52 13.03 6.39
N SER A 106 4.28 14.12 5.68
CA SER A 106 3.11 14.98 5.85
C SER A 106 2.70 15.52 4.50
N TYR A 107 1.48 15.24 4.07
CA TYR A 107 0.96 15.69 2.78
C TYR A 107 -0.13 16.73 3.00
N LYS A 108 -0.12 17.79 2.19
CA LYS A 108 -1.11 18.86 2.31
C LYS A 108 -2.50 18.32 1.98
N ILE A 109 -3.46 18.59 2.86
CA ILE A 109 -4.87 18.43 2.55
C ILE A 109 -5.34 19.68 1.82
N THR A 110 -5.83 19.51 0.60
CA THR A 110 -6.31 20.62 -0.23
C THR A 110 -7.78 20.92 0.02
N ASP A 111 -8.54 19.95 0.55
CA ASP A 111 -9.95 20.12 0.85
C ASP A 111 -10.48 19.02 1.78
N HIS A 112 -11.52 19.36 2.57
CA HIS A 112 -12.36 18.42 3.29
C HIS A 112 -13.81 18.58 2.82
N PHE A 113 -14.52 17.50 2.53
CA PHE A 113 -15.89 17.59 2.00
C PHE A 113 -16.70 16.32 2.32
N ASP A 114 -18.02 16.45 2.14
CA ASP A 114 -18.96 15.35 2.09
C ASP A 114 -19.47 15.14 0.68
N ILE A 115 -19.90 13.92 0.39
CA ILE A 115 -20.56 13.59 -0.88
C ILE A 115 -22.03 13.37 -0.58
N GLN A 116 -22.90 14.18 -1.19
CA GLN A 116 -24.34 14.08 -1.01
C GLN A 116 -25.10 14.48 -2.27
N ASN A 117 -26.39 14.14 -2.30
CA ASN A 117 -27.31 14.66 -3.30
C ASN A 117 -27.49 16.17 -3.12
N ASP A 118 -27.36 16.92 -4.21
CA ASP A 118 -27.63 18.35 -4.26
C ASP A 118 -29.10 18.63 -3.92
N THR A 119 -29.39 19.84 -3.44
CA THR A 119 -30.73 20.24 -2.98
C THR A 119 -31.25 21.39 -3.83
N ASN A 120 -32.50 21.31 -4.28
CA ASN A 120 -33.14 22.39 -5.05
C ASN A 120 -33.62 23.55 -4.13
N ASP A 121 -34.14 24.63 -4.73
CA ASP A 121 -34.65 25.81 -4.01
C ASP A 121 -35.81 25.50 -3.04
N PHE A 122 -36.44 24.32 -3.17
CA PHE A 122 -37.53 23.84 -2.31
C PHE A 122 -37.07 22.89 -1.20
N GLY A 123 -35.77 22.62 -1.09
CA GLY A 123 -35.22 21.73 -0.07
C GLY A 123 -35.26 20.23 -0.44
N GLU A 124 -35.61 19.89 -1.68
CA GLU A 124 -35.71 18.49 -2.13
C GLU A 124 -34.37 17.99 -2.69
N LYS A 125 -34.00 16.74 -2.36
CA LYS A 125 -32.82 16.08 -2.91
C LYS A 125 -32.97 15.82 -4.41
N THR A 126 -31.96 16.19 -5.17
CA THR A 126 -31.87 15.95 -6.61
C THR A 126 -31.10 14.66 -6.92
N HIS A 127 -31.07 14.24 -8.19
CA HIS A 127 -30.26 13.11 -8.68
C HIS A 127 -28.79 13.50 -8.94
N LYS A 128 -28.40 14.74 -8.65
CA LYS A 128 -27.04 15.25 -8.84
C LYS A 128 -26.25 15.03 -7.55
N ILE A 129 -25.11 14.35 -7.63
CA ILE A 129 -24.21 14.14 -6.50
C ILE A 129 -23.12 15.21 -6.55
N VAL A 130 -22.93 15.92 -5.43
CA VAL A 130 -22.02 17.06 -5.29
C VAL A 130 -21.20 16.97 -4.01
N GLU A 131 -20.19 17.82 -3.95
CA GLU A 131 -19.38 18.03 -2.75
C GLU A 131 -20.02 19.09 -1.85
N ASP A 132 -20.14 18.76 -0.56
CA ASP A 132 -20.66 19.66 0.47
C ASP A 132 -19.60 19.99 1.52
N ARG A 133 -19.57 21.26 1.93
CA ARG A 133 -18.61 21.81 2.90
C ARG A 133 -19.30 22.50 4.07
N LYS A 134 -20.59 22.24 4.32
CA LYS A 134 -21.36 22.95 5.35
C LYS A 134 -20.94 22.56 6.77
N ARG A 135 -20.55 21.29 6.96
CA ARG A 135 -20.10 20.79 8.27
C ARG A 135 -18.67 21.29 8.58
N PRO A 136 -18.29 21.41 9.86
CA PRO A 136 -16.89 21.59 10.25
C PRO A 136 -15.97 20.52 9.64
N TRP A 137 -14.72 20.84 9.34
CA TRP A 137 -13.81 19.97 8.58
C TRP A 137 -13.60 18.60 9.24
N ASP A 138 -13.55 18.55 10.58
CA ASP A 138 -13.32 17.37 11.41
C ASP A 138 -14.52 16.41 11.43
N GLN A 139 -15.67 16.86 10.93
CA GLN A 139 -16.88 16.06 10.80
C GLN A 139 -17.08 15.52 9.38
N ARG A 140 -16.33 16.02 8.40
CA ARG A 140 -16.47 15.67 6.97
C ARG A 140 -15.86 14.29 6.72
N LYS A 141 -16.49 13.52 5.83
CA LYS A 141 -16.13 12.12 5.58
C LYS A 141 -14.95 11.96 4.63
N TYR A 142 -14.75 12.91 3.73
CA TYR A 142 -13.76 12.81 2.66
C TYR A 142 -12.77 13.96 2.71
N MET A 143 -11.58 13.70 2.19
CA MET A 143 -10.53 14.71 2.02
C MET A 143 -9.80 14.51 0.70
N ARG A 144 -9.18 15.59 0.22
CA ARG A 144 -8.23 15.58 -0.89
C ARG A 144 -6.84 15.84 -0.40
N VAL A 145 -5.90 15.04 -0.87
CA VAL A 145 -4.50 15.13 -0.47
C VAL A 145 -3.66 15.44 -1.71
N ASP A 146 -2.78 16.42 -1.58
CA ASP A 146 -1.72 16.65 -2.54
C ASP A 146 -0.55 15.71 -2.24
N TRP A 147 -0.46 14.65 -3.03
CA TRP A 147 0.55 13.60 -2.88
C TRP A 147 1.90 13.94 -3.53
N ALA A 148 1.99 15.04 -4.28
CA ALA A 148 3.18 15.34 -5.08
C ALA A 148 4.36 15.71 -4.19
N THR A 149 4.17 16.66 -3.28
CA THR A 149 5.26 17.18 -2.44
C THR A 149 4.90 17.03 -0.96
N PRO A 150 5.62 16.19 -0.19
CA PRO A 150 5.46 16.20 1.25
C PRO A 150 5.89 17.56 1.82
N THR A 151 5.09 18.08 2.74
CA THR A 151 5.32 19.36 3.44
C THR A 151 6.42 19.27 4.49
N ASN A 152 6.70 18.06 4.98
CA ASN A 152 7.92 17.77 5.71
C ASN A 152 8.98 17.26 4.73
N ASN A 153 10.25 17.50 5.04
CA ASN A 153 11.33 16.83 4.32
C ASN A 153 11.29 15.36 4.73
N LEU A 154 10.59 14.51 3.98
CA LEU A 154 10.66 13.05 4.08
C LEU A 154 12.15 12.70 4.07
N SER A 155 12.66 12.38 5.25
CA SER A 155 14.03 12.74 5.61
C SER A 155 15.05 12.00 4.75
N GLY A 156 15.64 12.71 3.78
CA GLY A 156 16.86 12.31 3.07
C GLY A 156 16.88 10.86 2.61
N PHE A 157 15.89 10.41 1.82
CA PHE A 157 15.94 9.08 1.20
C PHE A 157 17.26 8.86 0.40
N ALA A 158 17.86 9.92 -0.13
CA ALA A 158 19.22 9.87 -0.71
C ALA A 158 20.33 9.49 0.31
N SER A 159 20.16 9.80 1.59
CA SER A 159 21.16 9.57 2.63
C SER A 159 21.30 8.10 3.05
N SER A 160 20.25 7.29 2.91
CA SER A 160 20.24 5.88 3.35
C SER A 160 20.73 4.92 2.26
N MET A 161 20.38 5.14 0.99
CA MET A 161 20.79 4.22 -0.08
C MET A 161 22.25 4.40 -0.50
N VAL A 162 22.76 5.63 -0.53
CA VAL A 162 24.05 5.94 -1.18
C VAL A 162 24.96 6.85 -0.34
N GLY A 163 24.56 7.15 0.90
CA GLY A 163 25.37 7.96 1.83
C GLY A 163 25.52 9.42 1.41
N VAL A 164 24.72 9.89 0.44
CA VAL A 164 24.76 11.27 -0.08
C VAL A 164 23.51 12.02 0.36
N LYS A 165 23.70 13.11 1.09
CA LYS A 165 22.58 13.96 1.53
C LYS A 165 22.18 14.91 0.39
N GLY A 166 21.20 14.50 -0.42
CA GLY A 166 20.51 15.37 -1.40
C GLY A 166 19.10 15.74 -0.94
N LEU A 167 18.66 16.95 -1.26
CA LEU A 167 17.25 17.34 -1.14
C LEU A 167 16.51 16.97 -2.43
N GLU A 168 15.26 16.56 -2.28
CA GLU A 168 14.36 16.35 -3.41
C GLU A 168 13.84 17.70 -3.90
N GLU A 169 13.97 17.94 -5.20
CA GLU A 169 13.57 19.17 -5.88
C GLU A 169 12.72 18.84 -7.10
N ASN A 170 11.89 19.79 -7.55
CA ASN A 170 11.06 19.67 -8.75
C ASN A 170 10.17 18.41 -8.74
N THR A 171 9.62 18.05 -7.59
CA THR A 171 8.81 16.84 -7.43
C THR A 171 7.44 17.00 -8.11
N VAL A 172 7.09 16.05 -8.97
CA VAL A 172 5.82 16.02 -9.70
C VAL A 172 5.14 14.67 -9.54
N LEU A 173 3.83 14.69 -9.39
CA LEU A 173 3.01 13.48 -9.36
C LEU A 173 2.80 12.98 -10.81
N LEU A 174 3.21 11.74 -11.10
CA LEU A 174 3.12 11.14 -12.43
C LEU A 174 1.78 10.44 -12.71
N GLU A 175 1.04 10.07 -11.66
CA GLU A 175 -0.26 9.40 -11.75
C GLU A 175 -1.19 9.87 -10.63
N THR A 176 -2.50 9.85 -10.85
CA THR A 176 -3.46 9.97 -9.74
C THR A 176 -3.17 8.88 -8.72
N ALA A 177 -3.09 9.24 -7.43
CA ALA A 177 -2.86 8.27 -6.36
C ALA A 177 -3.89 7.15 -6.41
N LYS A 178 -3.41 5.91 -6.40
CA LYS A 178 -4.23 4.71 -6.37
C LYS A 178 -4.64 4.44 -4.93
N ILE A 179 -5.93 4.53 -4.69
CA ILE A 179 -6.54 4.36 -3.37
C ILE A 179 -7.39 3.10 -3.43
N GLU A 180 -6.89 2.04 -2.82
CA GLU A 180 -7.53 0.72 -2.75
C GLU A 180 -7.79 0.35 -1.29
N PRO A 181 -8.74 -0.56 -1.00
CA PRO A 181 -8.97 -1.02 0.36
C PRO A 181 -7.69 -1.54 1.04
N GLY A 182 -7.20 -0.82 2.05
CA GLY A 182 -6.00 -1.17 2.79
C GLY A 182 -4.68 -0.90 2.05
N HIS A 183 -4.69 -0.16 0.94
CA HIS A 183 -3.48 0.21 0.21
C HIS A 183 -3.61 1.57 -0.46
N ILE A 184 -2.61 2.42 -0.26
CA ILE A 184 -2.48 3.67 -1.01
C ILE A 184 -1.12 3.64 -1.70
N SER A 185 -1.09 4.02 -2.98
CA SER A 185 0.17 4.21 -3.69
C SER A 185 0.11 5.37 -4.66
N PHE A 186 1.27 5.99 -4.87
CA PHE A 186 1.42 7.11 -5.79
C PHE A 186 2.85 7.14 -6.33
N LEU A 187 2.99 7.62 -7.56
CA LEU A 187 4.25 7.68 -8.29
C LEU A 187 4.65 9.15 -8.45
N VAL A 188 5.86 9.48 -8.01
CA VAL A 188 6.43 10.82 -8.16
C VAL A 188 7.74 10.75 -8.93
N GLU A 189 7.99 11.74 -9.76
CA GLU A 189 9.32 12.03 -10.29
C GLU A 189 9.90 13.20 -9.52
N THR A 190 11.20 13.14 -9.24
CA THR A 190 11.92 14.23 -8.56
C THR A 190 13.34 14.34 -9.11
N SER A 191 13.94 15.50 -8.91
CA SER A 191 15.38 15.71 -9.09
C SER A 191 16.09 15.64 -7.74
N VAL A 192 17.24 14.96 -7.70
CA VAL A 192 18.16 14.97 -6.56
C VAL A 192 19.57 15.19 -7.09
N LEU A 193 20.22 16.29 -6.71
CA LEU A 193 21.54 16.69 -7.22
C LEU A 193 21.59 16.70 -8.77
N GLY A 194 20.51 17.17 -9.41
CA GLY A 194 20.37 17.20 -10.87
C GLY A 194 20.03 15.85 -11.52
N SER A 195 20.02 14.74 -10.76
CA SER A 195 19.65 13.42 -11.27
C SER A 195 18.14 13.21 -11.20
N ARG A 196 17.52 12.71 -12.27
CA ARG A 196 16.09 12.38 -12.31
C ARG A 196 15.86 10.99 -11.73
N VAL A 197 14.94 10.89 -10.76
CA VAL A 197 14.54 9.61 -10.17
C VAL A 197 13.03 9.56 -10.00
N THR A 198 12.45 8.40 -10.30
CA THR A 198 11.04 8.10 -10.12
C THR A 198 10.86 7.18 -8.92
N TYR A 199 10.01 7.60 -7.99
CA TYR A 199 9.71 6.85 -6.78
C TYR A 199 8.24 6.50 -6.67
N ARG A 200 7.96 5.25 -6.29
CA ARG A 200 6.65 4.82 -5.86
C ARG A 200 6.62 4.72 -4.35
N THR A 201 5.66 5.39 -3.74
CA THR A 201 5.38 5.26 -2.31
C THR A 201 4.22 4.30 -2.12
N HIS A 202 4.33 3.44 -1.12
CA HIS A 202 3.30 2.50 -0.71
C HIS A 202 2.97 2.66 0.77
N LEU A 203 1.69 2.70 1.05
CA LEU A 203 1.11 2.63 2.38
C LEU A 203 0.23 1.39 2.42
N THR A 204 0.76 0.30 2.96
CA THR A 204 0.05 -0.97 3.08
C THR A 204 -0.49 -1.09 4.49
N ALA A 205 -1.81 -1.23 4.67
CA ALA A 205 -2.41 -1.31 5.99
C ALA A 205 -1.78 -2.46 6.80
N ALA A 206 -1.33 -2.15 8.01
CA ALA A 206 -0.80 -3.15 8.92
C ALA A 206 -1.95 -4.03 9.41
N LYS A 207 -1.87 -5.33 9.13
CA LYS A 207 -2.88 -6.32 9.50
C LYS A 207 -2.38 -7.12 10.70
N PRO A 208 -3.26 -7.48 11.65
CA PRO A 208 -2.92 -8.47 12.66
C PRO A 208 -2.46 -9.76 12.00
N SER A 209 -1.37 -10.32 12.50
CA SER A 209 -0.86 -11.63 12.10
C SER A 209 -0.95 -12.60 13.28
N ASP A 210 -1.11 -13.88 12.97
CA ASP A 210 -0.98 -14.97 13.95
C ASP A 210 0.49 -15.40 14.14
N TYR A 211 1.42 -14.77 13.42
CA TYR A 211 2.83 -15.07 13.49
C TYR A 211 3.38 -14.86 14.91
N LYS A 212 4.01 -15.92 15.43
CA LYS A 212 4.63 -15.89 16.76
C LYS A 212 6.12 -15.59 16.61
N PRO A 213 6.60 -14.45 17.11
CA PRO A 213 7.99 -14.08 16.96
C PRO A 213 8.91 -14.97 17.79
N ILE A 214 10.03 -15.36 17.18
CA ILE A 214 11.10 -16.12 17.83
C ILE A 214 12.32 -15.21 17.93
N ALA A 215 12.71 -14.89 19.16
CA ALA A 215 13.90 -14.09 19.41
C ALA A 215 15.16 -14.98 19.33
N TYR A 216 16.15 -14.52 18.59
CA TYR A 216 17.42 -15.21 18.39
C TYR A 216 18.58 -14.42 18.99
N SER A 217 19.59 -15.13 19.49
CA SER A 217 20.85 -14.52 19.91
C SER A 217 21.76 -14.26 18.70
N LEU A 218 22.76 -13.40 18.86
CA LEU A 218 23.79 -13.19 17.82
C LEU A 218 24.48 -14.51 17.44
N LYS A 219 24.72 -15.38 18.42
CA LYS A 219 25.34 -16.70 18.20
C LYS A 219 24.47 -17.62 17.34
N ASP A 220 23.15 -17.47 17.40
CA ASP A 220 22.24 -18.25 16.56
C ASP A 220 22.39 -17.82 15.08
N PHE A 221 22.57 -16.51 14.82
CA PHE A 221 22.77 -15.98 13.46
C PHE A 221 24.14 -16.26 12.84
N GLU A 222 25.17 -16.60 13.63
CA GLU A 222 26.48 -17.02 13.11
C GLU A 222 26.39 -18.23 12.16
N LYS A 223 25.31 -19.01 12.25
CA LYS A 223 25.07 -20.20 11.42
C LYS A 223 24.25 -19.96 10.14
N PHE A 224 23.41 -18.92 10.11
CA PHE A 224 22.33 -18.79 9.13
C PHE A 224 22.42 -17.54 8.25
N GLY A 225 23.35 -16.62 8.54
CA GLY A 225 23.45 -15.33 7.85
C GLY A 225 22.59 -14.23 8.50
N TYR A 226 22.67 -13.01 7.97
CA TYR A 226 22.23 -11.78 8.64
C TYR A 226 20.90 -11.21 8.11
N PHE A 227 19.87 -12.04 7.94
CA PHE A 227 18.52 -11.56 7.61
C PHE A 227 17.68 -11.50 8.90
N TYR A 228 17.78 -10.37 9.60
CA TYR A 228 17.08 -10.16 10.87
C TYR A 228 16.62 -8.72 11.00
N THR A 229 15.50 -8.54 11.69
CA THR A 229 15.11 -7.25 12.25
C THR A 229 15.52 -7.16 13.71
N GLN A 230 15.98 -5.99 14.16
CA GLN A 230 16.39 -5.72 15.52
C GLN A 230 15.54 -4.64 16.16
N GLN A 231 15.20 -4.86 17.43
CA GLN A 231 14.59 -3.87 18.30
C GLN A 231 15.56 -3.48 19.40
N ASN A 232 15.72 -2.18 19.60
CA ASN A 232 16.57 -1.61 20.64
C ASN A 232 15.72 -0.90 21.69
N PHE A 233 15.57 -1.54 22.85
CA PHE A 233 14.94 -0.98 24.04
C PHE A 233 16.02 -0.35 24.92
N GLU A 234 15.96 0.97 25.05
CA GLU A 234 16.90 1.75 25.85
C GLU A 234 16.27 2.07 27.21
N ASP A 235 17.01 1.80 28.29
CA ASP A 235 16.65 2.25 29.63
C ASP A 235 17.09 3.72 29.76
N MET A 236 16.19 4.59 30.23
CA MET A 236 16.45 6.04 30.31
C MET A 236 17.63 6.40 31.23
N GLU A 237 17.95 5.58 32.22
CA GLU A 237 19.03 5.83 33.17
C GLU A 237 20.32 5.07 32.76
N LYS A 238 20.17 3.88 32.16
CA LYS A 238 21.28 2.95 31.91
C LYS A 238 21.70 2.84 30.45
N GLY A 239 20.97 3.49 29.54
CA GLY A 239 21.21 3.41 28.10
C GLY A 239 20.82 2.06 27.50
N LEU A 240 21.23 1.83 26.25
CA LEU A 240 21.03 0.56 25.56
C LEU A 240 21.88 -0.54 26.22
N ARG A 241 21.21 -1.62 26.63
CA ARG A 241 21.84 -2.81 27.22
C ARG A 241 21.56 -4.03 26.34
N ASP A 242 22.39 -5.06 26.46
CA ASP A 242 22.23 -6.29 25.66
C ASP A 242 20.87 -6.98 25.86
N ASP A 243 20.32 -6.93 27.08
CA ASP A 243 18.96 -7.43 27.40
C ASP A 243 17.84 -6.56 26.82
N GLY A 244 18.16 -5.33 26.42
CA GLY A 244 17.29 -4.45 25.65
C GLY A 244 17.30 -4.70 24.14
N ILE A 245 18.15 -5.62 23.63
CA ILE A 245 18.23 -5.90 22.20
C ILE A 245 17.47 -7.20 21.87
N LYS A 246 16.36 -7.08 21.13
CA LYS A 246 15.65 -8.23 20.56
C LYS A 246 15.97 -8.35 19.08
N ARG A 247 16.21 -9.57 18.60
CA ARG A 247 16.45 -9.86 17.18
C ARG A 247 15.51 -10.95 16.72
N PHE A 248 14.86 -10.74 15.59
CA PHE A 248 13.96 -11.72 14.98
C PHE A 248 14.48 -12.09 13.60
N ALA A 249 14.50 -13.38 13.29
CA ALA A 249 14.84 -13.82 11.95
C ALA A 249 13.74 -13.37 10.99
N GLU A 250 14.14 -12.88 9.83
CA GLU A 250 13.18 -12.56 8.77
C GLU A 250 12.65 -13.86 8.17
N THR A 251 11.35 -14.13 8.33
CA THR A 251 10.75 -15.37 7.84
C THR A 251 9.33 -15.17 7.34
N PHE A 252 8.97 -15.94 6.33
CA PHE A 252 7.58 -16.11 5.95
C PHE A 252 6.82 -16.85 7.03
N ASN A 253 5.55 -16.48 7.21
CA ASN A 253 4.63 -17.16 8.11
C ASN A 253 4.11 -18.44 7.48
N VAL A 254 4.91 -19.50 7.55
CA VAL A 254 4.61 -20.86 7.08
C VAL A 254 4.84 -21.87 8.21
N CYS A 255 3.96 -22.85 8.34
CA CYS A 255 4.01 -23.87 9.40
C CYS A 255 5.35 -24.65 9.41
N GLU A 256 6.08 -24.64 10.53
CA GLU A 256 7.13 -25.64 10.77
C GLU A 256 6.55 -26.92 11.38
N ALA A 257 7.06 -28.08 10.94
CA ALA A 257 6.69 -29.39 11.49
C ALA A 257 7.01 -29.56 12.98
N SER A 258 7.92 -28.73 13.52
CA SER A 258 8.43 -28.78 14.90
C SER A 258 7.47 -28.20 15.95
N GLY A 259 6.44 -27.45 15.54
CA GLY A 259 5.42 -26.87 16.42
C GLY A 259 5.90 -25.71 17.31
N ALA A 260 7.11 -25.18 17.11
CA ALA A 260 7.68 -24.10 17.92
C ALA A 260 7.31 -22.67 17.44
N GLY A 261 6.67 -22.54 16.27
CA GLY A 261 6.35 -21.26 15.62
C GLY A 261 4.90 -21.11 15.16
N SER A 262 4.65 -20.11 14.31
CA SER A 262 3.34 -19.86 13.68
C SER A 262 2.87 -21.05 12.84
N CYS A 263 1.56 -21.32 12.84
CA CYS A 263 0.94 -22.46 12.15
C CYS A 263 0.02 -22.03 11.00
N ALA A 264 0.39 -20.98 10.26
CA ALA A 264 -0.38 -20.60 9.09
C ALA A 264 -0.08 -21.52 7.90
N THR A 265 -1.11 -22.03 7.23
CA THR A 265 -1.00 -22.79 5.97
C THR A 265 -0.81 -21.86 4.77
N ASN A 266 -0.26 -20.66 5.01
CA ASN A 266 -0.08 -19.65 3.99
C ASN A 266 0.80 -20.19 2.85
N LYS A 267 0.57 -19.61 1.67
CA LYS A 267 1.44 -19.78 0.51
C LYS A 267 2.34 -18.56 0.39
N ILE A 268 3.59 -18.78 0.02
CA ILE A 268 4.53 -17.74 -0.38
C ILE A 268 4.35 -17.58 -1.88
N THR A 269 3.59 -16.57 -2.28
CA THR A 269 3.34 -16.27 -3.70
C THR A 269 4.30 -15.21 -4.19
N TRP A 270 5.07 -15.59 -5.20
CA TRP A 270 5.90 -14.68 -5.99
C TRP A 270 5.16 -14.25 -7.25
N VAL A 271 5.46 -13.06 -7.72
CA VAL A 271 5.04 -12.54 -9.03
C VAL A 271 6.26 -12.03 -9.80
N LEU A 272 6.12 -11.91 -11.11
CA LEU A 272 7.15 -11.30 -11.94
C LEU A 272 6.89 -9.79 -12.07
N SER A 273 7.96 -9.02 -12.19
CA SER A 273 7.85 -7.61 -12.56
C SER A 273 7.23 -7.45 -13.97
N LYS A 274 6.62 -6.28 -14.25
CA LYS A 274 5.99 -5.98 -15.56
C LYS A 274 6.95 -6.18 -16.73
N ASP A 275 8.20 -5.78 -16.56
CA ASP A 275 9.24 -5.87 -17.60
C ASP A 275 10.11 -7.13 -17.49
N PHE A 276 9.65 -8.14 -16.74
CA PHE A 276 10.41 -9.38 -16.57
C PHE A 276 10.64 -10.08 -17.91
N PRO A 277 11.90 -10.34 -18.31
CA PRO A 277 12.19 -10.84 -19.64
C PRO A 277 11.61 -12.23 -19.92
N GLU A 278 10.92 -12.34 -21.06
CA GLU A 278 10.18 -13.55 -21.46
C GLU A 278 11.06 -14.79 -21.44
N PHE A 279 12.31 -14.66 -21.90
CA PHE A 279 13.23 -15.78 -22.06
C PHE A 279 13.74 -16.37 -20.74
N TYR A 280 13.51 -15.74 -19.59
CA TYR A 280 13.83 -16.30 -18.27
C TYR A 280 12.60 -16.80 -17.52
N LYS A 281 11.39 -16.66 -18.08
CA LYS A 281 10.16 -17.04 -17.37
C LYS A 281 10.12 -18.53 -17.07
N ASP A 282 10.57 -19.37 -17.99
CA ASP A 282 10.56 -20.83 -17.80
C ASP A 282 11.64 -21.29 -16.81
N GLU A 283 12.82 -20.67 -16.82
CA GLU A 283 13.87 -20.86 -15.81
C GLU A 283 13.37 -20.44 -14.43
N THR A 284 12.65 -19.32 -14.34
CA THR A 284 12.10 -18.81 -13.07
C THR A 284 11.03 -19.76 -12.53
N LYS A 285 10.13 -20.28 -13.38
CA LYS A 285 9.18 -21.33 -12.98
C LYS A 285 9.89 -22.56 -12.44
N ARG A 286 10.98 -23.01 -13.09
CA ARG A 286 11.79 -24.14 -12.61
C ARG A 286 12.43 -23.85 -11.26
N ALA A 287 12.99 -22.65 -11.07
CA ALA A 287 13.60 -22.25 -9.80
C ALA A 287 12.57 -22.23 -8.66
N ILE A 288 11.39 -21.63 -8.87
CA ILE A 288 10.30 -21.63 -7.89
C ILE A 288 9.81 -23.04 -7.58
N ALA A 289 9.73 -23.92 -8.58
CA ALA A 289 9.36 -25.32 -8.34
C ALA A 289 10.38 -26.05 -7.44
N GLU A 290 11.68 -25.78 -7.59
CA GLU A 290 12.70 -26.33 -6.69
C GLU A 290 12.61 -25.70 -5.29
N TRP A 291 12.36 -24.39 -5.17
CA TRP A 291 12.11 -23.77 -3.86
C TRP A 291 10.92 -24.41 -3.17
N ASN A 292 9.81 -24.62 -3.88
CA ASN A 292 8.63 -25.28 -3.33
C ASN A 292 8.96 -26.69 -2.79
N LYS A 293 9.77 -27.48 -3.50
CA LYS A 293 10.17 -28.82 -3.02
C LYS A 293 10.96 -28.74 -1.71
N VAL A 294 11.91 -27.81 -1.62
CA VAL A 294 12.72 -27.62 -0.40
C VAL A 294 11.83 -27.20 0.77
N PHE A 295 10.89 -26.28 0.56
CA PHE A 295 9.93 -25.87 1.59
C PHE A 295 8.97 -27.00 1.98
N GLN A 296 8.47 -27.78 1.01
CA GLN A 296 7.62 -28.95 1.29
C GLN A 296 8.34 -29.98 2.16
N GLU A 297 9.60 -30.29 1.82
CA GLU A 297 10.42 -31.23 2.59
C GLU A 297 10.70 -30.70 4.01
N ALA A 298 11.18 -29.47 4.13
CA ALA A 298 11.53 -28.86 5.42
C ALA A 298 10.32 -28.73 6.36
N LEU A 299 9.13 -28.49 5.82
CA LEU A 299 7.90 -28.28 6.59
C LEU A 299 7.04 -29.55 6.69
N GLY A 300 7.42 -30.65 6.03
CA GLY A 300 6.60 -31.86 5.95
C GLY A 300 5.24 -31.65 5.28
N ARG A 301 5.15 -30.70 4.34
CA ARG A 301 3.92 -30.32 3.63
C ARG A 301 3.83 -31.01 2.28
N THR A 302 2.62 -31.41 1.88
CA THR A 302 2.36 -32.01 0.56
C THR A 302 1.68 -31.05 -0.41
N ASP A 303 1.15 -29.94 0.09
CA ASP A 303 0.52 -28.89 -0.70
C ASP A 303 1.57 -27.87 -1.18
N THR A 304 1.23 -27.07 -2.20
CA THR A 304 2.12 -26.01 -2.71
C THR A 304 2.33 -24.96 -1.63
N VAL A 305 3.58 -24.79 -1.20
CA VAL A 305 4.03 -23.80 -0.21
C VAL A 305 4.54 -22.55 -0.90
N VAL A 306 5.36 -22.70 -1.93
CA VAL A 306 5.92 -21.59 -2.72
C VAL A 306 5.34 -21.67 -4.13
N ASP A 307 4.82 -20.55 -4.62
CA ASP A 307 4.15 -20.49 -5.91
C ASP A 307 4.59 -19.27 -6.71
N LEU A 308 4.49 -19.37 -8.04
CA LEU A 308 4.67 -18.27 -8.96
C LEU A 308 3.34 -17.96 -9.63
N ASP A 309 2.71 -16.87 -9.23
CA ASP A 309 1.51 -16.39 -9.91
C ASP A 309 1.91 -15.68 -11.20
N THR A 310 1.78 -16.39 -12.32
CA THR A 310 2.05 -15.85 -13.67
C THR A 310 0.87 -15.11 -14.27
N THR A 311 -0.28 -15.06 -13.59
CA THR A 311 -1.47 -14.35 -14.08
C THR A 311 -1.41 -12.85 -13.81
N VAL A 312 -0.53 -12.44 -12.90
CA VAL A 312 -0.33 -11.04 -12.51
C VAL A 312 1.14 -10.67 -12.64
N GLN A 313 1.38 -9.47 -13.16
CA GLN A 313 2.67 -8.80 -13.06
C GLN A 313 2.54 -7.59 -12.14
N ALA A 314 3.62 -7.25 -11.46
CA ALA A 314 3.64 -6.14 -10.50
C ALA A 314 4.68 -5.09 -10.84
N ASP A 315 4.48 -3.88 -10.31
CA ASP A 315 5.54 -2.88 -10.26
C ASP A 315 6.69 -3.41 -9.39
N ILE A 316 7.92 -3.02 -9.72
CA ILE A 316 9.13 -3.60 -9.10
C ILE A 316 9.17 -3.36 -7.58
N SER A 317 8.60 -2.24 -7.13
CA SER A 317 8.54 -1.89 -5.71
C SER A 317 7.17 -2.14 -5.05
N ASP A 318 6.27 -2.88 -5.71
CA ASP A 318 4.94 -3.18 -5.15
C ASP A 318 5.05 -4.03 -3.88
N SER A 319 5.06 -3.32 -2.77
CA SER A 319 5.26 -3.88 -1.43
C SER A 319 4.08 -4.68 -0.88
N ARG A 320 3.11 -5.03 -1.72
CA ARG A 320 2.07 -6.01 -1.38
C ARG A 320 2.42 -7.42 -1.82
N ARG A 321 3.52 -7.60 -2.55
CA ARG A 321 3.85 -8.85 -3.23
C ARG A 321 5.34 -9.15 -3.15
N ASN A 322 5.66 -10.44 -3.18
CA ASN A 322 7.05 -10.88 -3.39
C ASN A 322 7.34 -10.76 -4.88
N VAL A 323 8.09 -9.75 -5.29
CA VAL A 323 8.38 -9.51 -6.72
C VAL A 323 9.74 -10.08 -7.08
N ILE A 324 9.77 -11.04 -8.00
CA ILE A 324 11.00 -11.42 -8.69
C ILE A 324 11.20 -10.43 -9.83
N ASN A 325 12.27 -9.66 -9.72
CA ASN A 325 12.71 -8.77 -10.76
C ASN A 325 14.00 -9.27 -11.40
N MET A 326 14.18 -8.93 -12.66
CA MET A 326 15.49 -9.00 -13.28
C MET A 326 15.74 -7.72 -14.06
N PHE A 327 16.80 -7.02 -13.67
CA PHE A 327 17.20 -5.76 -14.29
C PHE A 327 18.24 -6.04 -15.38
N MET A 328 17.85 -5.88 -16.64
CA MET A 328 18.75 -6.10 -17.80
C MET A 328 19.30 -4.81 -18.40
N HIS A 329 19.14 -3.67 -17.74
CA HIS A 329 19.53 -2.39 -18.30
C HIS A 329 21.01 -2.06 -17.99
N GLU A 330 21.72 -1.56 -19.00
CA GLU A 330 23.11 -1.03 -18.97
C GLU A 330 23.30 0.23 -18.08
N VAL A 331 22.40 0.47 -17.13
CA VAL A 331 22.01 1.80 -16.63
C VAL A 331 22.50 2.05 -15.21
N SER A 332 23.36 1.20 -14.64
CA SER A 332 24.12 1.63 -13.46
C SER A 332 25.58 1.20 -13.57
N PHE A 333 26.48 2.17 -13.41
CA PHE A 333 27.93 1.95 -13.32
C PHE A 333 28.32 0.99 -12.16
N LYS A 334 27.35 0.61 -11.31
CA LYS A 334 27.53 -0.23 -10.12
C LYS A 334 27.02 -1.68 -10.26
N GLY A 335 26.47 -2.07 -11.42
CA GLY A 335 26.31 -3.48 -11.79
C GLY A 335 25.52 -4.34 -10.79
N LEU A 336 24.39 -3.85 -10.27
CA LEU A 336 23.50 -4.66 -9.44
C LEU A 336 22.72 -5.65 -10.30
N LEU A 337 22.88 -6.95 -10.02
CA LEU A 337 22.28 -8.07 -10.77
C LEU A 337 20.86 -8.43 -10.30
N GLY A 338 20.36 -7.80 -9.25
CA GLY A 338 19.03 -8.03 -8.71
C GLY A 338 18.91 -7.57 -7.26
N VAL A 339 17.72 -7.15 -6.87
CA VAL A 339 17.36 -6.75 -5.50
C VAL A 339 16.12 -7.56 -5.13
N ALA A 340 16.22 -8.37 -4.08
CA ALA A 340 15.06 -8.97 -3.42
C ALA A 340 14.77 -8.15 -2.18
N GLN A 341 13.63 -7.48 -2.14
CA GLN A 341 13.21 -6.69 -1.00
C GLN A 341 11.78 -7.02 -0.65
N GLY A 342 11.49 -6.98 0.64
CA GLY A 342 10.13 -7.11 1.14
C GLY A 342 9.97 -6.33 2.43
N ILE A 343 8.75 -5.92 2.71
CA ILE A 343 8.35 -5.34 3.98
C ILE A 343 8.37 -6.42 5.04
N LYS A 344 8.94 -6.10 6.18
CA LYS A 344 8.97 -6.96 7.36
C LYS A 344 8.14 -6.33 8.45
N ASP A 345 7.36 -7.12 9.17
CA ASP A 345 6.82 -6.69 10.44
C ASP A 345 8.00 -6.56 11.42
N PRO A 346 8.31 -5.34 11.86
CA PRO A 346 9.50 -5.14 12.66
C PRO A 346 9.26 -5.45 14.15
N GLU A 347 8.01 -5.73 14.54
CA GLU A 347 7.65 -6.29 15.84
C GLU A 347 7.90 -7.79 15.92
N THR A 348 7.86 -8.48 14.79
CA THR A 348 7.88 -9.94 14.78
C THR A 348 8.95 -10.61 13.93
N GLY A 349 9.51 -9.90 12.94
CA GLY A 349 10.36 -10.48 11.89
C GLY A 349 9.59 -11.16 10.76
N GLU A 350 8.25 -11.15 10.78
CA GLU A 350 7.46 -11.73 9.70
C GLU A 350 7.69 -10.99 8.37
N VAL A 351 7.92 -11.72 7.29
CA VAL A 351 7.90 -11.17 5.94
C VAL A 351 6.44 -10.99 5.52
N ILE A 352 6.02 -9.73 5.35
CA ILE A 352 4.64 -9.36 5.01
C ILE A 352 4.40 -9.41 3.50
N SER A 353 5.41 -9.01 2.73
CA SER A 353 5.32 -8.88 1.28
C SER A 353 6.26 -9.79 0.57
#